data_AF-A0A1G7FND2-F1
#
_entry.id   AF-A0A1G7FND2-F1
#
_cell.length_a   1.000
_cell.length_b   1.000
_cell.length_c   1.000
_cell.angle_alpha   90.00
_cell.angle_beta   90.00
_cell.angle_gamma   90.00
#
_symmetry.space_group_name_H-M   'P 1'
#
loop_
_entity.id
_entity.type
_entity.pdbx_description
1 polymer ?
#
loop_
_entity_poly.entity_id
_entity_poly.type
_entity_poly.pdbx_seq_one_letter_code
_entity_poly.pdbx_strand_id
1 'polypeptide(L)'
;MLVAFASVTISPIGFLAAQTPPQSKKLDLQQPFHAPSAWQLVVTEGPPTKDYGDNDAPGALTLCLHKGSSGPCVSGLVTPPLRTTTPDDPIAWEPHYLQIAKLVYPSGLQAAPLLLIVTGSLNAGNGNQIVSTQLISYDAEKDMFQRVYQKSTGHNNNEEVRFVDHGLLQGSVISAEPQQHLPYGYWIVVNQRMGGEYHQVLRYGSATRYNDGNQLSVIDSEMLAIERRLGLWKPGDPLPVPEHMKNCLKPVLRHDELWCR
;
A
#
# COMPACT_ATOMS: atom_id res chain seq x y z
N MET A 1 -24.51 75.72 -23.08
CA MET A 1 -25.32 74.48 -23.13
C MET A 1 -24.36 73.34 -23.44
N LEU A 2 -23.78 72.73 -22.39
CA LEU A 2 -22.81 71.64 -22.49
C LEU A 2 -23.54 70.30 -22.28
N VAL A 3 -23.35 69.36 -23.21
CA VAL A 3 -23.85 67.98 -23.11
C VAL A 3 -22.71 67.13 -22.55
N ALA A 4 -22.94 66.49 -21.41
CA ALA A 4 -22.02 65.54 -20.80
C ALA A 4 -22.36 64.12 -21.26
N PHE A 5 -21.36 63.40 -21.78
CA PHE A 5 -21.44 61.97 -22.08
C PHE A 5 -21.05 61.17 -20.84
N ALA A 6 -21.93 60.27 -20.38
CA ALA A 6 -21.62 59.29 -19.35
C ALA A 6 -21.09 58.01 -20.01
N SER A 7 -19.83 57.65 -19.71
CA SER A 7 -19.24 56.39 -20.13
C SER A 7 -19.66 55.27 -19.17
N VAL A 8 -20.30 54.23 -19.70
CA VAL A 8 -20.64 53.00 -18.97
C VAL A 8 -19.45 52.06 -19.03
N THR A 9 -18.84 51.76 -17.87
CA THR A 9 -17.83 50.72 -17.71
C THR A 9 -18.52 49.36 -17.53
N ILE A 10 -18.39 48.48 -18.53
CA ILE A 10 -18.82 47.08 -18.44
C ILE A 10 -17.68 46.31 -17.75
N SER A 11 -17.93 45.78 -16.55
CA SER A 11 -17.00 44.87 -15.88
C SER A 11 -17.09 43.48 -16.52
N PRO A 12 -15.97 42.81 -16.82
CA PRO A 12 -15.99 41.44 -17.29
C PRO A 12 -16.41 40.51 -16.15
N ILE A 13 -17.45 39.71 -16.40
CA ILE A 13 -17.87 38.60 -15.52
C ILE A 13 -16.75 37.55 -15.60
N GLY A 14 -16.01 37.38 -14.50
CA GLY A 14 -15.04 36.31 -14.37
C GLY A 14 -15.75 34.96 -14.36
N PHE A 15 -15.43 34.10 -15.32
CA PHE A 15 -15.81 32.70 -15.28
C PHE A 15 -14.99 32.03 -14.15
N LEU A 16 -15.64 31.74 -13.02
CA LEU A 16 -15.10 30.79 -12.05
C LEU A 16 -15.05 29.43 -12.75
N ALA A 17 -13.84 28.90 -12.96
CA ALA A 17 -13.65 27.53 -13.42
C ALA A 17 -14.37 26.61 -12.45
N ALA A 18 -15.32 25.81 -12.96
CA ALA A 18 -16.02 24.81 -12.19
C ALA A 18 -14.98 23.78 -11.69
N GLN A 19 -14.64 23.84 -10.41
CA GLN A 19 -13.84 22.79 -9.77
C GLN A 19 -14.67 21.51 -9.79
N THR A 20 -14.10 20.44 -10.34
CA THR A 20 -14.73 19.12 -10.29
C THR A 20 -14.92 18.75 -8.81
N PRO A 21 -16.12 18.32 -8.38
CA PRO A 21 -16.36 17.96 -6.99
C PRO A 21 -15.39 16.85 -6.54
N PRO A 22 -14.91 16.88 -5.28
CA PRO A 22 -14.10 15.82 -4.72
C PRO A 22 -14.77 14.46 -4.91
N GLN A 23 -14.03 13.50 -5.47
CA GLN A 23 -14.53 12.13 -5.58
C GLN A 23 -14.43 11.45 -4.21
N SER A 24 -15.53 10.85 -3.74
CA SER A 24 -15.52 10.08 -2.49
C SER A 24 -15.88 8.62 -2.73
N LYS A 25 -15.09 7.71 -2.13
CA LYS A 25 -15.34 6.27 -2.10
C LYS A 25 -15.55 5.84 -0.65
N LYS A 26 -16.48 4.91 -0.42
CA LYS A 26 -16.81 4.41 0.92
C LYS A 26 -16.71 2.89 0.95
N LEU A 27 -16.18 2.36 2.05
CA LEU A 27 -16.15 0.94 2.35
C LEU A 27 -16.83 0.72 3.71
N ASP A 28 -17.90 -0.09 3.72
CA ASP A 28 -18.54 -0.50 4.97
C ASP A 28 -17.62 -1.42 5.76
N LEU A 29 -17.44 -1.11 7.03
CA LEU A 29 -16.66 -1.91 7.98
C LEU A 29 -17.54 -2.48 9.08
N GLN A 30 -18.82 -2.11 9.17
CA GLN A 30 -19.70 -2.59 10.22
C GLN A 30 -19.93 -4.09 10.11
N GLN A 31 -20.49 -4.53 8.98
CA GLN A 31 -20.85 -5.93 8.79
C GLN A 31 -19.62 -6.84 8.81
N PRO A 32 -18.52 -6.54 8.08
CA PRO A 32 -17.41 -7.49 7.99
C PRO A 32 -16.63 -7.67 9.29
N PHE A 33 -16.57 -6.65 10.15
CA PHE A 33 -15.93 -6.73 11.46
C PHE A 33 -16.90 -7.07 12.59
N HIS A 34 -18.19 -7.30 12.28
CA HIS A 34 -19.26 -7.45 13.26
C HIS A 34 -19.25 -6.33 14.32
N ALA A 35 -18.99 -5.11 13.88
CA ALA A 35 -18.92 -3.96 14.79
C ALA A 35 -20.34 -3.54 15.23
N PRO A 36 -20.58 -3.25 16.52
CA PRO A 36 -21.84 -2.63 16.96
C PRO A 36 -22.08 -1.27 16.30
N SER A 37 -21.03 -0.50 16.06
CA SER A 37 -21.14 0.81 15.41
C SER A 37 -21.01 0.74 13.89
N ALA A 38 -21.70 1.64 13.20
CA ALA A 38 -21.70 1.78 11.75
C ALA A 38 -20.37 2.39 11.23
N TRP A 39 -19.27 1.65 11.40
CA TRP A 39 -17.96 2.06 10.96
C TRP A 39 -17.82 2.00 9.44
N GLN A 40 -17.17 3.00 8.87
CA GLN A 40 -16.87 3.08 7.45
C GLN A 40 -15.49 3.70 7.22
N LEU A 41 -14.79 3.22 6.20
CA LEU A 41 -13.66 3.93 5.62
C LEU A 41 -14.19 4.84 4.51
N VAL A 42 -13.89 6.13 4.60
CA VAL A 42 -14.17 7.12 3.56
C VAL A 42 -12.85 7.60 2.99
N VAL A 43 -12.72 7.57 1.67
CA VAL A 43 -11.58 8.13 0.94
C VAL A 43 -12.08 9.29 0.11
N THR A 44 -11.50 10.47 0.32
CA THR A 44 -11.79 11.68 -0.42
C THR A 44 -10.56 12.08 -1.23
N GLU A 45 -10.75 12.37 -2.51
CA GLU A 45 -9.70 12.86 -3.40
C GLU A 45 -9.80 14.38 -3.55
N GLY A 46 -8.68 15.07 -3.35
CA GLY A 46 -8.54 16.50 -3.63
C GLY A 46 -8.54 16.83 -5.13
N PRO A 47 -8.31 18.10 -5.51
CA PRO A 47 -8.15 18.48 -6.89
C PRO A 47 -6.97 17.74 -7.55
N PRO A 48 -7.08 17.34 -8.83
CA PRO A 48 -5.97 16.77 -9.59
C PRO A 48 -4.72 17.67 -9.56
N THR A 49 -3.55 17.06 -9.68
CA THR A 49 -2.25 17.77 -9.62
C THR A 49 -1.29 17.26 -10.69
N LYS A 50 -0.06 17.75 -10.67
CA LYS A 50 1.07 17.22 -11.43
C LYS A 50 1.99 16.41 -10.51
N ASP A 51 2.53 15.31 -11.05
CA ASP A 51 3.64 14.63 -10.40
C ASP A 51 4.97 15.36 -10.68
N TYR A 52 6.08 14.85 -10.12
CA TYR A 52 7.40 15.48 -10.26
C TYR A 52 8.00 15.37 -11.67
N GLY A 53 7.35 14.62 -12.57
CA GLY A 53 7.67 14.55 -13.99
C GLY A 53 6.72 15.38 -14.86
N ASP A 54 5.93 16.28 -14.27
CA ASP A 54 4.90 17.10 -14.93
C ASP A 54 3.76 16.30 -15.59
N ASN A 55 3.61 15.02 -15.23
CA ASN A 55 2.50 14.19 -15.70
C ASN A 55 1.24 14.46 -14.88
N ASP A 56 0.07 14.25 -15.48
CA ASP A 56 -1.20 14.34 -14.76
C ASP A 56 -1.28 13.27 -13.66
N ALA A 57 -1.65 13.69 -12.46
CA ALA A 57 -1.77 12.81 -11.29
C ALA A 57 -3.06 13.08 -10.50
N PRO A 58 -3.59 12.07 -9.78
CA PRO A 58 -4.72 12.24 -8.87
C PRO A 58 -4.43 13.26 -7.77
N GLY A 59 -5.49 13.84 -7.20
CA GLY A 59 -5.35 14.72 -6.05
C GLY A 59 -4.89 13.98 -4.79
N ALA A 60 -4.44 14.75 -3.79
CA ALA A 60 -4.09 14.18 -2.48
C ALA A 60 -5.32 13.47 -1.87
N LEU A 61 -5.10 12.30 -1.31
CA LEU A 61 -6.11 11.46 -0.70
C LEU A 61 -6.17 11.72 0.79
N THR A 62 -7.38 11.93 1.29
CA THR A 62 -7.70 11.90 2.71
C THR A 62 -8.47 10.63 3.03
N LEU A 63 -7.87 9.72 3.80
CA LEU A 63 -8.56 8.54 4.31
C LEU A 63 -9.03 8.80 5.74
N CYS A 64 -10.29 8.44 6.01
CA CYS A 64 -10.94 8.65 7.30
C CYS A 64 -11.71 7.40 7.71
N LEU A 65 -11.50 6.94 8.95
CA LEU A 65 -12.45 6.04 9.61
C LEU A 65 -13.50 6.89 10.31
N HIS A 66 -14.77 6.67 9.97
CA HIS A 66 -15.90 7.33 10.62
C HIS A 66 -16.71 6.32 11.41
N LYS A 67 -17.04 6.69 12.65
CA LYS A 67 -18.02 5.98 13.48
C LYS A 67 -19.40 6.57 13.22
N GLY A 68 -20.20 5.94 12.36
CA GLY A 68 -21.47 6.47 11.88
C GLY A 68 -21.34 7.48 10.73
N SER A 69 -22.47 8.05 10.30
CA SER A 69 -22.54 8.95 9.14
C SER A 69 -21.95 10.35 9.38
N SER A 70 -21.91 10.80 10.64
CA SER A 70 -21.44 12.12 11.05
C SER A 70 -20.34 12.08 12.12
N GLY A 71 -19.76 10.91 12.38
CA GLY A 71 -18.67 10.76 13.35
C GLY A 71 -17.41 11.54 12.94
N PRO A 72 -16.53 11.89 13.88
CA PRO A 72 -15.26 12.53 13.56
C PRO A 72 -14.40 11.64 12.65
N CYS A 73 -13.62 12.27 11.77
CA CYS A 73 -12.64 11.55 10.96
C CYS A 73 -11.46 11.11 11.85
N VAL A 74 -11.25 9.79 11.94
CA VAL A 74 -10.04 9.22 12.54
C VAL A 74 -9.04 8.91 11.41
N SER A 75 -8.22 9.89 11.04
CA SER A 75 -7.26 9.79 9.93
C SER A 75 -5.92 9.18 10.31
N GLY A 76 -5.44 9.41 11.54
CA GLY A 76 -4.09 9.00 11.97
C GLY A 76 -3.80 7.50 11.85
N LEU A 77 -4.85 6.66 11.83
CA LEU A 77 -4.76 5.20 11.65
C LEU A 77 -4.68 4.75 10.18
N VAL A 78 -5.20 5.54 9.25
CA VAL A 78 -5.38 5.13 7.82
C VAL A 78 -4.59 6.01 6.84
N THR A 79 -4.24 7.23 7.25
CA THR A 79 -3.46 8.20 6.47
C THR A 79 -2.15 8.49 7.21
N PRO A 80 -1.22 7.53 7.30
CA PRO A 80 0.08 7.80 7.88
C PRO A 80 0.85 8.75 6.94
N PRO A 81 1.70 9.62 7.49
CA PRO A 81 2.66 10.34 6.65
C PRO A 81 3.55 9.31 5.96
N LEU A 82 3.74 9.45 4.65
CA LEU A 82 4.65 8.62 3.87
C LEU A 82 6.09 9.06 4.17
N ARG A 83 6.62 8.78 5.37
CA ARG A 83 7.95 9.30 5.77
C ARG A 83 9.09 8.57 5.05
N THR A 84 10.13 9.32 4.68
CA THR A 84 11.47 8.74 4.50
C THR A 84 12.42 9.15 5.63
N THR A 85 13.66 8.67 5.54
CA THR A 85 14.74 8.96 6.48
C THR A 85 15.31 10.38 6.35
N THR A 86 14.87 11.19 5.38
CA THR A 86 15.39 12.55 5.12
C THR A 86 14.26 13.59 5.14
N PRO A 87 14.30 14.62 6.01
CA PRO A 87 13.15 15.53 6.27
C PRO A 87 12.76 16.54 5.17
N ASP A 88 13.51 16.66 4.07
CA ASP A 88 13.56 17.92 3.31
C ASP A 88 12.57 18.08 2.12
N ASP A 89 11.64 17.15 1.86
CA ASP A 89 10.73 17.25 0.69
C ASP A 89 9.21 17.11 1.00
N PRO A 90 8.56 18.15 1.58
CA PRO A 90 7.20 18.11 2.15
C PRO A 90 6.06 17.61 1.25
N ILE A 91 6.17 17.71 -0.08
CA ILE A 91 5.06 17.43 -1.01
C ILE A 91 5.03 15.96 -1.46
N ALA A 92 6.16 15.24 -1.35
CA ALA A 92 6.25 13.82 -1.72
C ALA A 92 5.55 12.88 -0.72
N TRP A 93 5.04 13.41 0.40
CA TRP A 93 4.68 12.63 1.57
C TRP A 93 3.18 12.33 1.75
N GLU A 94 2.33 12.89 0.88
CA GLU A 94 0.88 12.66 0.91
C GLU A 94 0.52 11.47 0.00
N PRO A 95 -0.47 10.64 0.37
CA PRO A 95 -0.96 9.61 -0.53
C PRO A 95 -1.78 10.24 -1.66
N HIS A 96 -1.48 9.90 -2.90
CA HIS A 96 -2.27 10.30 -4.08
C HIS A 96 -2.95 9.10 -4.73
N TYR A 97 -2.44 7.89 -4.49
CA TYR A 97 -2.96 6.67 -5.09
C TYR A 97 -3.49 5.74 -4.01
N LEU A 98 -4.74 5.29 -4.15
CA LEU A 98 -5.30 4.20 -3.37
C LEU A 98 -5.11 2.91 -4.16
N GLN A 99 -4.01 2.21 -3.92
CA GLN A 99 -3.68 0.98 -4.64
C GLN A 99 -4.54 -0.20 -4.15
N ILE A 100 -4.71 -0.31 -2.82
CA ILE A 100 -5.51 -1.37 -2.20
C ILE A 100 -6.29 -0.78 -1.02
N ALA A 101 -7.58 -1.14 -0.93
CA ALA A 101 -8.39 -1.01 0.28
C ALA A 101 -9.35 -2.21 0.33
N LYS A 102 -8.97 -3.27 1.04
CA LYS A 102 -9.75 -4.52 1.09
C LYS A 102 -9.65 -5.20 2.44
N LEU A 103 -10.62 -6.07 2.71
CA LEU A 103 -10.58 -6.99 3.84
C LEU A 103 -9.64 -8.15 3.52
N VAL A 104 -8.83 -8.55 4.49
CA VAL A 104 -7.95 -9.72 4.39
C VAL A 104 -8.08 -10.58 5.63
N TYR A 105 -7.80 -11.87 5.48
CA TYR A 105 -8.05 -12.89 6.50
C TYR A 105 -6.75 -13.62 6.82
N PRO A 106 -5.96 -13.13 7.80
CA PRO A 106 -4.61 -13.64 8.04
C PRO A 106 -4.57 -15.08 8.57
N SER A 107 -5.70 -15.63 9.03
CA SER A 107 -5.80 -17.00 9.54
C SER A 107 -7.00 -17.74 8.92
N GLY A 108 -7.35 -17.39 7.68
CA GLY A 108 -8.49 -17.95 6.95
C GLY A 108 -9.83 -17.23 7.22
N LEU A 109 -10.84 -17.53 6.41
CA LEU A 109 -12.11 -16.78 6.33
C LEU A 109 -12.93 -16.76 7.63
N GLN A 110 -12.66 -17.69 8.56
CA GLN A 110 -13.35 -17.76 9.86
C GLN A 110 -12.69 -16.90 10.93
N ALA A 111 -11.47 -16.43 10.70
CA ALA A 111 -10.74 -15.57 11.64
C ALA A 111 -11.18 -14.11 11.53
N ALA A 112 -10.88 -13.33 12.56
CA ALA A 112 -11.12 -11.88 12.55
C ALA A 112 -10.38 -11.24 11.35
N PRO A 113 -11.08 -10.49 10.48
CA PRO A 113 -10.45 -9.86 9.33
C PRO A 113 -9.53 -8.72 9.78
N LEU A 114 -8.69 -8.30 8.84
CA LEU A 114 -7.94 -7.04 8.89
C LEU A 114 -8.35 -6.18 7.70
N LEU A 115 -8.26 -4.87 7.86
CA LEU A 115 -8.36 -3.93 6.74
C LEU A 115 -6.94 -3.67 6.23
N LEU A 116 -6.67 -4.13 5.00
CA LEU A 116 -5.45 -3.84 4.26
C LEU A 116 -5.63 -2.55 3.47
N ILE A 117 -4.75 -1.59 3.72
CA ILE A 117 -4.67 -0.34 2.98
C ILE A 117 -3.26 -0.23 2.39
N VAL A 118 -3.19 -0.01 1.09
CA VAL A 118 -1.96 0.32 0.38
C VAL A 118 -2.15 1.63 -0.36
N THR A 119 -1.32 2.61 -0.03
CA THR A 119 -1.32 3.94 -0.66
C THR A 119 0.02 4.26 -1.29
N GLY A 120 0.00 5.06 -2.35
CA GLY A 120 1.20 5.53 -3.05
C GLY A 120 1.30 7.05 -3.07
N SER A 121 2.51 7.59 -2.97
CA SER A 121 2.81 9.01 -3.19
C SER A 121 2.66 9.40 -4.67
N LEU A 122 2.88 10.67 -5.00
CA LEU A 122 3.20 11.05 -6.38
C LEU A 122 4.43 10.28 -6.89
N ASN A 123 4.50 10.09 -8.21
CA ASN A 123 5.69 9.55 -8.84
C ASN A 123 6.78 10.63 -8.88
N ALA A 124 8.00 10.25 -8.55
CA ALA A 124 9.19 11.04 -8.83
C ALA A 124 9.45 11.06 -10.36
N GLY A 125 10.24 12.01 -10.85
CA GLY A 125 10.57 12.11 -12.28
C GLY A 125 11.27 10.89 -12.89
N ASN A 126 11.81 9.99 -12.07
CA ASN A 126 12.40 8.71 -12.48
C ASN A 126 11.44 7.51 -12.33
N GLY A 127 10.17 7.75 -12.03
CA GLY A 127 9.15 6.73 -11.81
C GLY A 127 9.14 6.13 -10.39
N ASN A 128 9.95 6.61 -9.46
CA ASN A 128 9.93 6.12 -8.08
C ASN A 128 8.64 6.55 -7.37
N GLN A 129 8.11 5.69 -6.52
CA GLN A 129 6.92 5.97 -5.70
C GLN A 129 7.13 5.42 -4.30
N ILE A 130 6.81 6.22 -3.29
CA ILE A 130 6.73 5.75 -1.91
C ILE A 130 5.38 5.04 -1.75
N VAL A 131 5.43 3.77 -1.37
CA VAL A 131 4.25 2.94 -1.14
C VAL A 131 4.16 2.59 0.33
N SER A 132 3.04 2.89 0.97
CA SER A 132 2.76 2.52 2.36
C SER A 132 1.75 1.39 2.44
N THR A 133 2.13 0.31 3.09
CA THR A 133 1.27 -0.83 3.42
C THR A 133 0.91 -0.78 4.89
N GLN A 134 -0.38 -0.89 5.18
CA GLN A 134 -0.93 -0.90 6.54
C GLN A 134 -1.91 -2.03 6.73
N LEU A 135 -1.92 -2.59 7.94
CA LEU A 135 -2.97 -3.49 8.39
C LEU A 135 -3.62 -2.93 9.64
N ILE A 136 -4.95 -2.94 9.65
CA ILE A 136 -5.76 -2.38 10.72
C ILE A 136 -6.68 -3.48 11.22
N SER A 137 -6.66 -3.70 12.53
CA SER A 137 -7.57 -4.61 13.22
C SER A 137 -8.67 -3.83 13.93
N TYR A 138 -9.75 -4.54 14.25
CA TYR A 138 -10.85 -4.02 15.04
C TYR A 138 -10.78 -4.59 16.47
N ASP A 139 -10.83 -3.72 17.46
CA ASP A 139 -10.97 -4.05 18.88
C ASP A 139 -12.46 -3.98 19.24
N ALA A 140 -13.08 -5.14 19.43
CA ALA A 140 -14.50 -5.26 19.72
C ALA A 140 -14.88 -4.80 21.13
N GLU A 141 -13.96 -4.88 22.10
CA GLU A 141 -14.23 -4.45 23.48
C GLU A 141 -14.32 -2.92 23.57
N LYS A 142 -13.47 -2.25 22.79
CA LYS A 142 -13.40 -0.78 22.76
C LYS A 142 -14.22 -0.14 21.64
N ASP A 143 -14.77 -0.95 20.74
CA ASP A 143 -15.47 -0.51 19.53
C ASP A 143 -14.66 0.55 18.76
N MET A 144 -13.43 0.18 18.41
CA MET A 144 -12.46 1.01 17.70
C MET A 144 -11.52 0.20 16.81
N PHE A 145 -10.92 0.88 15.83
CA PHE A 145 -9.86 0.33 15.01
C PHE A 145 -8.49 0.66 15.57
N GLN A 146 -7.52 -0.23 15.33
CA GLN A 146 -6.12 -0.04 15.70
C GLN A 146 -5.21 -0.56 14.58
N ARG A 147 -4.14 0.18 14.29
CA ARG A 147 -3.12 -0.24 13.34
C ARG A 147 -2.25 -1.32 13.99
N VAL A 148 -2.08 -2.44 13.30
CA VAL A 148 -1.30 -3.61 13.78
C VAL A 148 -0.05 -3.87 12.94
N TYR A 149 0.06 -3.20 11.80
CA TYR A 149 1.25 -3.17 10.96
C TYR A 149 1.29 -1.89 10.14
N GLN A 150 2.49 -1.36 9.93
CA GLN A 150 2.75 -0.32 8.94
C GLN A 150 4.19 -0.43 8.45
N LYS A 151 4.35 -0.29 7.14
CA LYS A 151 5.65 -0.10 6.51
C LYS A 151 5.50 0.72 5.24
N SER A 152 6.43 1.64 5.03
CA SER A 152 6.56 2.35 3.77
C SER A 152 7.84 1.90 3.08
N THR A 153 7.80 1.82 1.75
CA THR A 153 9.02 1.73 0.95
C THR A 153 9.81 3.04 1.09
N GLY A 154 11.12 2.98 0.91
CA GLY A 154 11.99 4.12 0.76
C GLY A 154 11.93 4.71 -0.65
N HIS A 155 12.96 5.47 -0.99
CA HIS A 155 13.06 6.13 -2.29
C HIS A 155 13.46 5.19 -3.44
N ASN A 156 13.74 3.91 -3.16
CA ASN A 156 14.17 2.96 -4.17
C ASN A 156 12.93 2.22 -4.70
N ASN A 157 12.66 2.34 -6.01
CA ASN A 157 11.54 1.66 -6.67
C ASN A 157 11.69 0.13 -6.75
N ASN A 158 12.82 -0.42 -6.27
CA ASN A 158 13.03 -1.85 -6.18
C ASN A 158 12.54 -2.45 -4.85
N GLU A 159 12.01 -1.62 -3.95
CA GLU A 159 11.38 -2.07 -2.71
C GLU A 159 10.00 -2.65 -2.96
N GLU A 160 9.68 -3.76 -2.29
CA GLU A 160 8.36 -4.36 -2.33
C GLU A 160 7.90 -4.70 -0.90
N VAL A 161 6.63 -4.40 -0.56
CA VAL A 161 5.98 -4.88 0.65
C VAL A 161 4.67 -5.54 0.25
N ARG A 162 4.46 -6.79 0.67
CA ARG A 162 3.32 -7.60 0.24
C ARG A 162 2.69 -8.34 1.43
N PHE A 163 1.38 -8.20 1.59
CA PHE A 163 0.58 -9.11 2.41
C PHE A 163 0.27 -10.38 1.61
N VAL A 164 0.52 -11.55 2.20
CA VAL A 164 0.25 -12.85 1.57
C VAL A 164 -1.17 -13.28 1.91
N ASP A 165 -2.04 -13.37 0.91
CA ASP A 165 -3.45 -13.73 1.08
C ASP A 165 -3.74 -15.24 0.98
N HIS A 166 -2.85 -16.01 0.36
CA HIS A 166 -3.02 -17.43 0.12
C HIS A 166 -1.72 -18.24 0.36
N GLY A 167 -1.85 -19.57 0.51
CA GLY A 167 -0.72 -20.48 0.66
C GLY A 167 -0.20 -20.64 2.10
N LEU A 168 0.96 -21.30 2.25
CA LEU A 168 1.53 -21.65 3.56
C LEU A 168 1.95 -20.41 4.38
N LEU A 169 2.20 -19.29 3.69
CA LEU A 169 2.56 -18.02 4.30
C LEU A 169 1.36 -17.08 4.48
N GLN A 170 0.13 -17.54 4.25
CA GLN A 170 -1.08 -16.73 4.41
C GLN A 170 -1.06 -15.94 5.72
N GLY A 171 -1.38 -14.66 5.64
CA GLY A 171 -1.36 -13.74 6.76
C GLY A 171 0.00 -13.14 7.09
N SER A 172 1.09 -13.55 6.42
CA SER A 172 2.40 -12.91 6.59
C SER A 172 2.50 -11.61 5.78
N VAL A 173 3.32 -10.68 6.24
CA VAL A 173 3.78 -9.54 5.44
C VAL A 173 5.25 -9.68 5.13
N ILE A 174 5.57 -9.76 3.84
CA ILE A 174 6.93 -9.93 3.34
C ILE A 174 7.40 -8.58 2.78
N SER A 175 8.66 -8.24 3.03
CA SER A 175 9.32 -7.09 2.41
C SER A 175 10.61 -7.52 1.72
N ALA A 176 10.83 -7.02 0.51
CA ALA A 176 12.12 -7.02 -0.17
C ALA A 176 12.75 -5.63 -0.04
N GLU A 177 13.79 -5.52 0.78
CA GLU A 177 14.50 -4.26 1.05
C GLU A 177 15.86 -4.23 0.32
N PRO A 178 16.10 -3.30 -0.61
CA PRO A 178 17.39 -3.12 -1.26
C PRO A 178 18.56 -3.02 -0.29
N GLN A 179 19.63 -3.74 -0.63
CA GLN A 179 20.93 -3.57 0.01
C GLN A 179 21.65 -2.36 -0.59
N GLN A 180 22.31 -1.57 0.26
CA GLN A 180 23.00 -0.34 -0.16
C GLN A 180 24.39 -0.56 -0.77
N HIS A 181 24.92 -1.79 -0.71
CA HIS A 181 26.28 -2.12 -1.13
C HIS A 181 26.30 -3.25 -2.15
N LEU A 182 27.34 -3.25 -2.99
CA LEU A 182 27.58 -4.31 -3.95
C LEU A 182 27.89 -5.65 -3.25
N PRO A 183 27.41 -6.78 -3.79
CA PRO A 183 26.49 -6.89 -4.92
C PRO A 183 25.06 -6.48 -4.56
N TYR A 184 24.44 -5.60 -5.35
CA TYR A 184 23.08 -5.12 -5.11
C TYR A 184 22.09 -6.30 -5.13
N GLY A 185 21.43 -6.51 -3.99
CA GLY A 185 20.40 -7.52 -3.79
C GLY A 185 19.41 -7.03 -2.74
N TYR A 186 18.76 -7.95 -2.05
CA TYR A 186 17.69 -7.60 -1.11
C TYR A 186 17.91 -8.22 0.27
N TRP A 187 17.40 -7.58 1.31
CA TRP A 187 17.02 -8.25 2.54
C TRP A 187 15.58 -8.70 2.39
N ILE A 188 15.32 -9.98 2.63
CA ILE A 188 13.96 -10.49 2.77
C ILE A 188 13.61 -10.44 4.24
N VAL A 189 12.52 -9.73 4.56
CA VAL A 189 11.99 -9.58 5.91
C VAL A 189 10.58 -10.15 5.93
N VAL A 190 10.30 -11.08 6.83
CA VAL A 190 8.97 -11.66 7.02
C VAL A 190 8.45 -11.26 8.37
N ASN A 191 7.25 -10.68 8.37
CA ASN A 191 6.52 -10.33 9.57
C ASN A 191 5.29 -11.22 9.69
N GLN A 192 5.07 -11.80 10.87
CA GLN A 192 3.89 -12.60 11.17
C GLN A 192 3.13 -11.97 12.34
N ARG A 193 1.81 -12.17 12.34
CA ARG A 193 0.96 -11.71 13.43
C ARG A 193 1.17 -12.61 14.65
N MET A 194 1.64 -12.05 15.75
CA MET A 194 1.77 -12.73 17.04
C MET A 194 0.99 -11.95 18.09
N GLY A 195 -0.08 -12.55 18.60
CA GLY A 195 -1.05 -11.83 19.42
C GLY A 195 -1.78 -10.75 18.61
N GLY A 196 -1.61 -9.48 19.02
CA GLY A 196 -2.28 -8.33 18.41
C GLY A 196 -1.52 -7.67 17.25
N GLU A 197 -0.21 -7.84 17.17
CA GLU A 197 0.68 -7.07 16.30
C GLU A 197 1.50 -7.96 15.36
N TYR A 198 2.10 -7.35 14.34
CA TYR A 198 3.03 -8.02 13.44
C TYR A 198 4.46 -7.86 13.92
N HIS A 199 5.18 -8.98 14.01
CA HIS A 199 6.57 -9.03 14.43
C HIS A 199 7.43 -9.67 13.35
N GLN A 200 8.66 -9.17 13.21
CA GLN A 200 9.65 -9.79 12.33
C GLN A 200 10.04 -11.17 12.88
N VAL A 201 9.78 -12.22 12.09
CA VAL A 201 10.13 -13.61 12.43
C VAL A 201 11.30 -14.15 11.60
N LEU A 202 11.60 -13.51 10.47
CA LEU A 202 12.70 -13.89 9.61
C LEU A 202 13.31 -12.66 8.95
N ARG A 203 14.64 -12.61 8.88
CA ARG A 203 15.39 -11.66 8.06
C ARG A 203 16.64 -12.32 7.51
N TYR A 204 16.84 -12.30 6.19
CA TYR A 204 18.03 -12.88 5.56
C TYR A 204 18.38 -12.15 4.25
N GLY A 205 19.63 -12.31 3.81
CA GLY A 205 20.08 -11.77 2.53
C GLY A 205 19.54 -12.63 1.40
N SER A 206 18.73 -12.04 0.53
CA SER A 206 18.19 -12.62 -0.69
C SER A 206 19.31 -13.14 -1.59
N ALA A 207 19.06 -14.26 -2.24
CA ALA A 207 19.92 -14.70 -3.33
C ALA A 207 19.65 -13.85 -4.59
N THR A 208 18.39 -13.42 -4.78
CA THR A 208 17.91 -12.61 -5.91
C THR A 208 18.70 -11.31 -6.03
N ARG A 209 19.11 -10.96 -7.27
CA ARG A 209 19.93 -9.78 -7.56
C ARG A 209 19.27 -8.86 -8.56
N TYR A 210 19.75 -7.63 -8.56
CA TYR A 210 19.33 -6.63 -9.52
C TYR A 210 19.69 -7.12 -10.94
N ASN A 211 18.71 -7.12 -11.84
CA ASN A 211 18.86 -7.55 -13.23
C ASN A 211 19.43 -8.97 -13.38
N ASP A 212 19.08 -9.91 -12.50
CA ASP A 212 19.49 -11.32 -12.63
C ASP A 212 18.80 -12.07 -13.79
N GLY A 213 17.78 -11.47 -14.40
CA GLY A 213 17.03 -12.02 -15.53
C GLY A 213 15.93 -12.99 -15.12
N ASN A 214 15.62 -13.10 -13.82
CA ASN A 214 14.43 -13.78 -13.36
C ASN A 214 13.18 -12.95 -13.71
N GLN A 215 12.12 -13.61 -14.19
CA GLN A 215 10.85 -12.95 -14.53
C GLN A 215 9.94 -12.76 -13.32
N LEU A 216 10.25 -13.42 -12.21
CA LEU A 216 9.50 -13.31 -10.97
C LEU A 216 9.86 -12.01 -10.24
N SER A 217 8.90 -11.45 -9.51
CA SER A 217 9.22 -10.42 -8.52
C SER A 217 10.14 -11.02 -7.45
N VAL A 218 10.90 -10.17 -6.76
CA VAL A 218 11.82 -10.60 -5.70
C VAL A 218 11.10 -11.40 -4.61
N ILE A 219 9.90 -10.97 -4.22
CA ILE A 219 9.12 -11.67 -3.20
C ILE A 219 8.69 -13.05 -3.72
N ASP A 220 8.31 -13.15 -5.00
CA ASP A 220 7.88 -14.42 -5.61
C ASP A 220 9.04 -15.40 -5.84
N SER A 221 10.21 -14.92 -6.25
CA SER A 221 11.42 -15.75 -6.38
C SER A 221 11.87 -16.31 -5.03
N GLU A 222 11.63 -15.58 -3.94
CA GLU A 222 12.09 -15.94 -2.60
C GLU A 222 11.06 -16.76 -1.79
N MET A 223 9.83 -16.98 -2.30
CA MET A 223 8.76 -17.69 -1.58
C MET A 223 9.22 -19.03 -1.02
N LEU A 224 9.85 -19.87 -1.85
CA LEU A 224 10.32 -21.18 -1.39
C LEU A 224 11.41 -21.05 -0.32
N ALA A 225 12.36 -20.14 -0.50
CA ALA A 225 13.43 -19.92 0.47
C ALA A 225 12.85 -19.47 1.83
N ILE A 226 11.82 -18.63 1.82
CA ILE A 226 11.07 -18.23 3.01
C ILE A 226 10.41 -19.45 3.66
N GLU A 227 9.61 -20.21 2.90
CA GLU A 227 8.89 -21.38 3.42
C GLU A 227 9.84 -22.43 4.02
N ARG A 228 10.96 -22.70 3.35
CA ARG A 228 11.99 -23.63 3.83
C ARG A 228 12.67 -23.12 5.12
N ARG A 229 13.00 -21.83 5.20
CA ARG A 229 13.63 -21.23 6.39
C ARG A 229 12.69 -21.19 7.59
N LEU A 230 11.39 -21.08 7.35
CA LEU A 230 10.34 -21.17 8.37
C LEU A 230 9.92 -22.61 8.68
N GLY A 231 10.50 -23.62 8.00
CA GLY A 231 10.17 -25.03 8.20
C GLY A 231 8.79 -25.45 7.68
N LEU A 232 8.18 -24.64 6.80
CA LEU A 232 6.86 -24.87 6.21
C LEU A 232 6.91 -25.77 4.97
N TRP A 233 8.09 -25.84 4.32
CA TRP A 233 8.32 -26.65 3.13
C TRP A 233 9.56 -27.54 3.30
N LYS A 234 9.51 -28.77 2.76
CA LYS A 234 10.63 -29.72 2.76
C LYS A 234 10.86 -30.33 1.36
N PRO A 235 12.09 -30.80 1.06
CA PRO A 235 12.39 -31.49 -0.18
C PRO A 235 11.41 -32.65 -0.45
N GLY A 236 10.79 -32.63 -1.62
CA GLY A 236 9.77 -33.59 -2.03
C GLY A 236 8.34 -33.02 -2.05
N ASP A 237 8.10 -31.92 -1.35
CA ASP A 237 6.83 -31.18 -1.46
C ASP A 237 6.76 -30.44 -2.83
N PRO A 238 5.56 -30.19 -3.37
CA PRO A 238 5.40 -29.39 -4.59
C PRO A 238 6.01 -28.00 -4.45
N LEU A 239 6.57 -27.46 -5.54
CA LEU A 239 7.06 -26.08 -5.53
C LEU A 239 5.88 -25.10 -5.41
N PRO A 240 5.96 -24.08 -4.54
CA PRO A 240 4.96 -23.03 -4.52
C PRO A 240 5.06 -22.26 -5.84
N VAL A 241 3.97 -22.22 -6.61
CA VAL A 241 3.88 -21.37 -7.81
C VAL A 241 2.95 -20.21 -7.45
N PRO A 242 3.40 -18.95 -7.55
CA PRO A 242 2.53 -17.80 -7.29
C PRO A 242 1.28 -17.87 -8.18
N GLU A 243 0.09 -17.68 -7.60
CA GLU A 243 -1.18 -17.88 -8.32
C GLU A 243 -1.34 -16.99 -9.56
N HIS A 244 -0.74 -15.80 -9.54
CA HIS A 244 -0.76 -14.85 -10.65
C HIS A 244 0.17 -15.28 -11.80
N MET A 245 1.09 -16.22 -11.58
CA MET A 245 2.05 -16.71 -12.55
C MET A 245 1.53 -17.94 -13.33
N LYS A 246 0.39 -17.77 -14.00
CA LYS A 246 -0.22 -18.81 -14.85
C LYS A 246 0.69 -19.29 -16.00
N ASN A 247 1.67 -18.47 -16.39
CA ASN A 247 2.61 -18.76 -17.48
C ASN A 247 3.94 -19.35 -17.01
N CYS A 248 4.14 -19.55 -15.70
CA CYS A 248 5.32 -20.24 -15.20
C CYS A 248 5.17 -21.75 -15.38
N LEU A 249 5.29 -22.22 -16.62
CA LEU A 249 4.98 -23.61 -16.99
C LEU A 249 5.99 -24.62 -16.43
N LYS A 250 7.22 -24.18 -16.14
CA LYS A 250 8.31 -25.01 -15.62
C LYS A 250 9.12 -24.24 -14.57
N PRO A 251 8.56 -24.05 -13.35
CA PRO A 251 9.33 -23.48 -12.26
C PRO A 251 10.56 -24.35 -12.00
N VAL A 252 11.74 -23.73 -11.88
CA VAL A 252 12.98 -24.41 -11.49
C VAL A 252 13.60 -23.68 -10.31
N LEU A 253 14.36 -24.43 -9.52
CA LEU A 253 15.15 -23.83 -8.45
C LEU A 253 16.57 -23.54 -8.92
N ARG A 254 17.05 -22.33 -8.64
CA ARG A 254 18.47 -21.97 -8.77
C ARG A 254 18.88 -21.23 -7.52
N HIS A 255 19.90 -21.71 -6.83
CA HIS A 255 20.40 -21.11 -5.59
C HIS A 255 19.29 -20.84 -4.55
N ASP A 256 18.33 -21.76 -4.43
CA ASP A 256 17.13 -21.67 -3.58
C ASP A 256 16.09 -20.59 -3.97
N GLU A 257 16.23 -19.96 -5.13
CA GLU A 257 15.20 -19.08 -5.72
C GLU A 257 14.31 -19.87 -6.67
N LEU A 258 13.03 -19.53 -6.71
CA LEU A 258 12.13 -19.92 -7.78
C LEU A 258 12.44 -19.12 -9.05
N TRP A 259 12.52 -19.81 -10.17
CA TRP A 259 12.72 -19.23 -11.49
C TRP A 259 11.63 -19.67 -12.45
N CYS A 260 11.12 -18.73 -13.24
CA CYS A 260 10.22 -18.99 -14.35
C CYS A 260 10.91 -18.73 -15.69
N ARG A 261 10.59 -19.55 -16.69
CA ARG A 261 11.12 -19.50 -18.05
C ARG A 261 10.02 -19.71 -19.06
#